data_AF-A0A6B3M180-F1
#
_entry.id   AF-A0A6B3M180-F1
#
_cell.length_a   1.000
_cell.length_b   1.000
_cell.length_c   1.000
_cell.angle_alpha   90.00
_cell.angle_beta   90.00
_cell.angle_gamma   90.00
#
_symmetry.space_group_name_H-M   'P 1'
#
loop_
_entity.id
_entity.type
_entity.pdbx_description
1 polymer ?
#
loop_
_entity_poly.entity_id
_entity_poly.type
_entity_poly.pdbx_seq_one_letter_code
_entity_poly.pdbx_strand_id
1 'polypeptide(L)'
;MLRLIKISAVLLVIAFCAITIDCGSAEAQNITQGQLNTVCFEALGIRSGQSQTDTKGAGYGMDNGEISMACVRQSKTKWDELLQGTIKYIKEYPASDERYLLVLKTCRGTGEAYENTFRKCNSITSPTIIAASDQLRGYTQTQLIEFVMKNIKES
;
A
#
# COMPACT_ATOMS: atom_id res chain seq x y z
N MET A 1 26.11 -69.35 25.22
CA MET A 1 26.01 -67.94 25.69
C MET A 1 26.37 -67.01 24.54
N LEU A 2 25.38 -66.46 23.84
CA LEU A 2 25.57 -65.38 22.86
C LEU A 2 24.73 -64.18 23.31
N ARG A 3 25.39 -63.02 23.45
CA ARG A 3 24.76 -61.73 23.73
C ARG A 3 24.18 -61.16 22.44
N LEU A 4 22.90 -60.79 22.45
CA LEU A 4 22.27 -60.00 21.41
C LEU A 4 21.81 -58.68 22.03
N ILE A 5 22.55 -57.62 21.70
CA ILE A 5 22.19 -56.23 21.91
C ILE A 5 21.28 -55.82 20.76
N LYS A 6 20.07 -55.33 21.04
CA LYS A 6 19.26 -54.58 20.06
C LYS A 6 18.61 -53.35 20.72
N ILE A 7 19.40 -52.28 20.67
CA ILE A 7 19.09 -50.87 20.39
C ILE A 7 17.60 -50.50 20.39
N SER A 8 17.23 -49.65 21.37
CA SER A 8 15.99 -48.91 21.47
C SER A 8 15.78 -47.97 20.27
N ALA A 9 14.67 -48.11 19.56
CA ALA A 9 14.16 -47.10 18.65
C ALA A 9 13.30 -46.11 19.43
N VAL A 10 13.86 -44.94 19.76
CA VAL A 10 13.09 -43.82 20.30
C VAL A 10 12.33 -43.19 19.14
N LEU A 11 11.02 -43.42 19.10
CA LEU A 11 10.10 -42.81 18.15
C LEU A 11 9.88 -41.35 18.57
N LEU A 12 10.61 -40.42 17.96
CA LEU A 12 10.42 -38.98 18.15
C LEU A 12 9.15 -38.55 17.37
N VAL A 13 8.01 -38.53 18.03
CA VAL A 13 6.78 -37.95 17.48
C VAL A 13 6.90 -36.44 17.57
N ILE A 14 7.38 -35.82 16.48
CA ILE A 14 7.33 -34.36 16.32
C ILE A 14 5.87 -34.00 16.02
N ALA A 15 5.17 -33.51 17.04
CA ALA A 15 3.87 -32.90 16.89
C ALA A 15 4.05 -31.61 16.05
N PHE A 16 3.73 -31.70 14.76
CA PHE A 16 3.49 -30.52 13.94
C PHE A 16 2.22 -29.85 14.46
N CYS A 17 2.39 -28.89 15.38
CA CYS A 17 1.41 -27.85 15.58
C CYS A 17 1.23 -27.13 14.24
N ALA A 18 0.17 -27.49 13.52
CA ALA A 18 -0.35 -26.67 12.44
C ALA A 18 -0.82 -25.36 13.08
N ILE A 19 0.08 -24.38 13.13
CA ILE A 19 -0.29 -22.99 13.31
C ILE A 19 -1.04 -22.64 12.01
N THR A 20 -2.35 -22.79 12.04
CA THR A 20 -3.22 -22.06 11.11
C THR A 20 -3.01 -20.59 11.44
N ILE A 21 -2.07 -19.95 10.74
CA ILE A 21 -2.02 -18.50 10.66
C ILE A 21 -3.35 -18.14 10.01
N ASP A 22 -4.25 -17.61 10.83
CA ASP A 22 -5.43 -16.89 10.39
C ASP A 22 -4.93 -15.79 9.44
N CYS A 23 -4.97 -16.07 8.14
CA CYS A 23 -4.60 -15.12 7.11
C CYS A 23 -5.78 -14.16 7.03
N GLY A 24 -5.67 -13.11 7.86
CA GLY A 24 -6.53 -11.95 7.98
C GLY A 24 -7.81 -11.98 7.18
N SER A 25 -8.94 -12.16 7.86
CA SER A 25 -10.20 -11.64 7.35
C SER A 25 -10.00 -10.16 7.03
N ALA A 26 -9.94 -9.86 5.74
CA ALA A 26 -9.71 -8.57 5.13
C ALA A 26 -10.89 -7.61 5.40
N GLU A 27 -11.13 -7.28 6.66
CA GLU A 27 -12.12 -6.28 7.07
C GLU A 27 -11.57 -4.85 7.04
N ALA A 28 -10.27 -4.68 6.82
CA ALA A 28 -9.61 -3.36 6.78
C ALA A 28 -9.46 -2.82 5.35
N GLN A 29 -10.52 -2.82 4.53
CA GLN A 29 -10.46 -2.21 3.19
C GLN A 29 -11.78 -1.55 2.83
N ASN A 30 -12.05 -0.41 3.46
CA ASN A 30 -13.01 0.56 2.93
C ASN A 30 -12.61 1.94 3.43
N ILE A 31 -12.30 2.85 2.50
CA ILE A 31 -12.12 4.26 2.83
C ILE A 31 -13.43 4.85 3.39
N THR A 32 -13.35 5.63 4.47
CA THR A 32 -14.51 6.36 5.00
C THR A 32 -14.85 7.54 4.11
N GLN A 33 -16.06 8.09 4.25
CA GLN A 33 -16.41 9.32 3.52
C GLN A 33 -15.52 10.49 3.91
N GLY A 34 -15.15 10.60 5.20
CA GLY A 34 -14.24 11.64 5.69
C GLY A 34 -12.85 11.52 5.06
N GLN A 35 -12.31 10.31 5.02
CA GLN A 35 -11.02 10.05 4.37
C GLN A 35 -11.08 10.33 2.86
N LEU A 36 -12.16 9.94 2.19
CA LEU A 36 -12.36 10.22 0.76
C LEU A 36 -12.41 11.74 0.51
N ASN A 37 -13.11 12.49 1.37
CA ASN A 37 -13.10 13.95 1.30
C ASN A 37 -11.68 14.51 1.46
N THR A 38 -10.90 14.03 2.44
CA THR A 38 -9.50 14.43 2.62
C THR A 38 -8.67 14.19 1.36
N VAL A 39 -8.79 13.01 0.75
CA VAL A 39 -8.05 12.70 -0.49
C VAL A 39 -8.33 13.74 -1.57
N CYS A 40 -9.59 14.13 -1.73
CA CYS A 40 -10.00 15.04 -2.79
C CYS A 40 -9.66 16.50 -2.48
N PHE A 41 -9.86 16.96 -1.23
CA PHE A 41 -9.56 18.34 -0.84
C PHE A 41 -8.06 18.62 -0.71
N GLU A 42 -7.29 17.66 -0.20
CA GLU A 42 -5.83 17.79 -0.10
C GLU A 42 -5.11 17.41 -1.39
N ALA A 43 -5.86 16.87 -2.37
CA ALA A 43 -5.37 16.35 -3.64
C ALA A 43 -4.21 15.36 -3.39
N LEU A 44 -4.53 14.27 -2.69
CA LEU A 44 -3.54 13.32 -2.23
C LEU A 44 -3.01 12.45 -3.38
N GLY A 45 -1.72 12.15 -3.31
CA GLY A 45 -1.06 11.18 -4.18
C GLY A 45 -0.19 10.22 -3.39
N ILE A 46 0.19 9.13 -4.05
CA ILE A 46 1.16 8.15 -3.56
C ILE A 46 2.26 7.94 -4.58
N ARG A 47 3.50 7.76 -4.13
CA ARG A 47 4.60 7.37 -5.02
C ARG A 47 5.73 6.66 -4.30
N SER A 48 6.65 6.13 -5.10
CA SER A 48 7.95 5.65 -4.62
C SER A 48 9.02 6.74 -4.77
N GLY A 49 9.74 7.07 -3.71
CA GLY A 49 10.81 8.08 -3.68
C GLY A 49 12.16 7.54 -3.24
N GLN A 50 13.25 8.23 -3.60
CA GLN A 50 14.61 7.86 -3.19
C GLN A 50 14.95 8.27 -1.74
N SER A 51 14.16 9.17 -1.16
CA SER A 51 14.26 9.60 0.23
C SER A 51 12.89 9.92 0.80
N GLN A 52 12.81 10.02 2.13
CA GLN A 52 11.62 10.47 2.85
C GLN A 52 11.22 11.94 2.56
N THR A 53 12.03 12.69 1.81
CA THR A 53 11.79 14.09 1.43
C THR A 53 11.69 14.27 -0.09
N ASP A 54 11.66 13.19 -0.84
CA ASP A 54 11.70 13.22 -2.30
C ASP A 54 10.33 13.58 -2.87
N THR A 55 10.10 14.88 -3.05
CA THR A 55 8.84 15.41 -3.59
C THR A 55 8.89 15.71 -5.08
N LYS A 56 10.05 15.55 -5.74
CA LYS A 56 10.27 15.97 -7.13
C LYS A 56 9.92 14.89 -8.13
N GLY A 57 9.21 15.22 -9.20
CA GLY A 57 8.85 14.28 -10.27
C GLY A 57 7.46 13.66 -10.11
N ALA A 58 7.05 12.89 -11.12
CA ALA A 58 5.69 12.35 -11.18
C ALA A 58 5.45 11.22 -10.17
N GLY A 59 4.22 11.15 -9.66
CA GLY A 59 3.73 10.10 -8.76
C GLY A 59 2.37 9.57 -9.23
N TYR A 60 1.64 8.84 -8.39
CA TYR A 60 0.23 8.52 -8.61
C TYR A 60 -0.64 9.49 -7.80
N GLY A 61 -1.72 10.00 -8.38
CA GLY A 61 -2.73 10.85 -7.74
C GLY A 61 -3.96 10.02 -7.42
N MET A 62 -4.32 9.97 -6.14
CA MET A 62 -5.50 9.25 -5.67
C MET A 62 -6.77 10.07 -5.98
N ASP A 63 -6.68 11.40 -6.02
CA ASP A 63 -7.71 12.25 -6.60
C ASP A 63 -7.76 12.10 -8.13
N ASN A 64 -8.95 12.25 -8.71
CA ASN A 64 -9.13 12.16 -10.17
C ASN A 64 -8.76 13.46 -10.92
N GLY A 65 -8.16 14.46 -10.25
CA GLY A 65 -7.87 15.79 -10.80
C GLY A 65 -9.09 16.71 -10.89
N GLU A 66 -10.29 16.17 -10.70
CA GLU A 66 -11.55 16.89 -10.74
C GLU A 66 -12.06 17.05 -9.30
N ILE A 67 -11.79 18.21 -8.69
CA ILE A 67 -12.30 18.60 -7.36
C ILE A 67 -13.86 18.53 -7.28
N SER A 68 -14.53 18.35 -8.42
CA SER A 68 -16.00 18.22 -8.49
C SER A 68 -16.52 16.95 -7.80
N MET A 69 -17.84 16.88 -7.59
CA MET A 69 -18.57 15.78 -6.95
C MET A 69 -18.26 14.36 -7.47
N ALA A 70 -17.46 14.22 -8.52
CA ALA A 70 -16.96 12.95 -9.04
C ALA A 70 -16.24 12.11 -7.97
N CYS A 71 -15.52 12.74 -7.03
CA CYS A 71 -14.92 12.05 -5.89
C CYS A 71 -15.97 11.40 -4.97
N VAL A 72 -17.08 12.09 -4.71
CA VAL A 72 -18.20 11.59 -3.88
C VAL A 72 -18.92 10.42 -4.56
N ARG A 73 -18.84 10.33 -5.90
CA ARG A 73 -19.49 9.28 -6.69
C ARG A 73 -18.58 8.10 -7.02
N GLN A 74 -17.31 8.14 -6.64
CA GLN A 74 -16.39 7.03 -6.91
C GLN A 74 -16.79 5.84 -6.04
N SER A 75 -17.08 4.70 -6.69
CA SER A 75 -17.41 3.47 -5.95
C SER A 75 -16.23 3.08 -5.05
N LYS A 76 -16.50 2.78 -3.79
CA LYS A 76 -15.50 2.30 -2.81
C LYS A 76 -14.74 1.09 -3.32
N THR A 77 -15.42 0.15 -3.98
CA THR A 77 -14.80 -1.04 -4.58
C THR A 77 -13.72 -0.65 -5.60
N LYS A 78 -13.97 0.38 -6.42
CA LYS A 78 -12.96 0.86 -7.37
C LYS A 78 -11.81 1.56 -6.67
N TRP A 79 -12.03 2.17 -5.51
CA TRP A 79 -10.96 2.80 -4.73
C TRP A 79 -9.93 1.79 -4.25
N ASP A 80 -10.40 0.73 -3.59
CA ASP A 80 -9.53 -0.27 -2.98
C ASP A 80 -8.77 -1.05 -4.06
N GLU A 81 -9.43 -1.39 -5.18
CA GLU A 81 -8.78 -1.99 -6.35
C GLU A 81 -7.63 -1.11 -6.89
N LEU A 82 -7.87 0.20 -7.05
CA LEU A 82 -6.87 1.14 -7.54
C LEU A 82 -5.70 1.30 -6.55
N LEU A 83 -5.98 1.33 -5.24
CA LEU A 83 -4.94 1.39 -4.21
C LEU A 83 -4.10 0.12 -4.20
N GLN A 84 -4.73 -1.05 -4.22
CA GLN A 84 -4.04 -2.33 -4.30
C GLN A 84 -3.14 -2.41 -5.54
N GLY A 85 -3.67 -2.08 -6.73
CA GLY A 85 -2.89 -2.11 -7.96
C GLY A 85 -1.73 -1.12 -7.92
N THR A 86 -1.93 0.07 -7.34
CA THR A 86 -0.85 1.07 -7.22
C THR A 86 0.27 0.62 -6.29
N ILE A 87 -0.06 0.08 -5.11
CA ILE A 87 0.94 -0.44 -4.17
C ILE A 87 1.67 -1.65 -4.76
N LYS A 88 0.95 -2.56 -5.42
CA LYS A 88 1.54 -3.68 -6.15
C LYS A 88 2.58 -3.19 -7.16
N TYR A 89 2.18 -2.25 -8.03
CA TYR A 89 3.08 -1.69 -9.04
C TYR A 89 4.33 -1.03 -8.42
N ILE A 90 4.16 -0.29 -7.32
CA ILE A 90 5.28 0.33 -6.59
C ILE A 90 6.26 -0.73 -6.05
N LYS A 91 5.76 -1.86 -5.52
CA LYS A 91 6.59 -2.95 -4.99
C LYS A 91 7.23 -3.82 -6.06
N GLU A 92 6.65 -3.88 -7.25
CA GLU A 92 7.24 -4.61 -8.39
C GLU A 92 8.28 -3.76 -9.14
N TYR A 93 8.37 -2.47 -8.87
CA TYR A 93 9.36 -1.59 -9.50
C TYR A 93 10.80 -1.99 -9.10
N PRO A 94 11.77 -1.98 -10.04
CA PRO A 94 13.15 -2.32 -9.74
C PRO A 94 13.73 -1.54 -8.55
N ALA A 95 14.42 -2.25 -7.66
CA ALA A 95 15.00 -1.70 -6.42
C ALA A 95 13.97 -1.03 -5.49
N SER A 96 12.69 -1.43 -5.52
CA SER A 96 11.65 -0.90 -4.60
C SER A 96 12.07 -0.96 -3.13
N ASP A 97 12.81 -1.98 -2.72
CA ASP A 97 13.24 -2.19 -1.32
C ASP A 97 14.31 -1.19 -0.84
N GLU A 98 14.81 -0.34 -1.72
CA GLU A 98 15.69 0.79 -1.38
C GLU A 98 14.93 2.12 -1.32
N ARG A 99 13.64 2.09 -1.66
CA ARG A 99 12.81 3.29 -1.84
C ARG A 99 11.84 3.47 -0.67
N TYR A 100 11.22 4.65 -0.64
CA TYR A 100 10.19 5.04 0.32
C TYR A 100 8.83 5.07 -0.36
N LEU A 101 7.78 4.64 0.35
CA LEU A 101 6.41 5.00 0.02
C LEU A 101 6.13 6.39 0.57
N LEU A 102 5.69 7.30 -0.28
CA LEU A 102 5.37 8.67 0.10
C LEU A 102 3.89 8.94 -0.17
N VAL A 103 3.19 9.47 0.84
CA VAL A 103 1.86 10.08 0.69
C VAL A 103 2.08 11.58 0.55
N LEU A 104 1.70 12.14 -0.59
CA LEU A 104 1.95 13.52 -0.99
C LEU A 104 0.65 14.30 -1.03
N LYS A 105 0.70 15.61 -0.74
CA LYS A 105 -0.42 16.54 -0.99
C LYS A 105 -0.21 17.30 -2.29
N THR A 106 -1.24 18.01 -2.76
CA THR A 106 -1.19 18.86 -3.96
C THR A 106 -0.83 18.11 -5.24
N CYS A 107 -1.06 16.80 -5.25
CA CYS A 107 -0.98 15.97 -6.44
C CYS A 107 -2.26 16.15 -7.25
N ARG A 108 -2.17 16.22 -8.58
CA ARG A 108 -3.37 16.24 -9.44
C ARG A 108 -3.19 15.24 -10.57
N GLY A 109 -4.11 14.29 -10.69
CA GLY A 109 -4.10 13.28 -11.75
C GLY A 109 -4.59 13.84 -13.09
N THR A 110 -3.87 13.58 -14.20
CA THR A 110 -4.30 14.10 -15.54
C THR A 110 -4.43 13.04 -16.63
N GLY A 111 -4.69 11.78 -16.27
CA GLY A 111 -5.28 10.81 -17.20
C GLY A 111 -4.42 9.62 -17.61
N GLU A 112 -3.11 9.64 -17.36
CA GLU A 112 -2.28 8.43 -17.53
C GLU A 112 -2.53 7.47 -16.37
N ALA A 113 -3.36 6.44 -16.57
CA ALA A 113 -3.46 5.31 -15.66
C ALA A 113 -2.64 4.14 -16.22
N TYR A 114 -1.92 3.45 -15.34
CA TYR A 114 -1.33 2.16 -15.69
C TYR A 114 -2.31 1.10 -15.18
N GLU A 115 -3.05 0.45 -16.09
CA GLU A 115 -3.99 -0.62 -15.73
C GLU A 115 -4.88 -0.27 -14.50
N ASN A 116 -4.81 -1.09 -13.44
CA ASN A 116 -5.54 -0.98 -12.18
C ASN A 116 -4.84 -0.06 -11.15
N THR A 117 -4.11 0.97 -11.58
CA THR A 117 -3.54 1.97 -10.67
C THR A 117 -4.34 3.25 -10.68
N PHE A 118 -4.20 4.02 -9.59
CA PHE A 118 -4.52 5.44 -9.61
C PHE A 118 -3.84 6.15 -10.79
N ARG A 119 -4.44 7.26 -11.24
CA ARG A 119 -3.87 8.05 -12.35
C ARG A 119 -2.55 8.64 -11.92
N LYS A 120 -1.63 8.88 -12.84
CA LYS A 120 -0.38 9.56 -12.56
C LYS A 120 -0.65 11.02 -12.22
N CYS A 121 -0.05 11.48 -11.13
CA CYS A 121 0.09 12.88 -10.78
C CYS A 121 0.98 13.56 -11.83
N ASN A 122 0.39 14.48 -12.58
CA ASN A 122 1.07 15.32 -13.56
C ASN A 122 0.99 16.78 -13.13
N SER A 123 1.21 17.02 -11.84
CA SER A 123 1.05 18.35 -11.29
C SER A 123 2.09 19.29 -11.88
N ILE A 124 1.60 20.39 -12.48
CA ILE A 124 2.39 21.52 -12.98
C ILE A 124 3.28 22.08 -11.85
N THR A 125 2.80 21.99 -10.61
CA THR A 125 3.57 22.25 -9.40
C THR A 125 4.00 20.93 -8.78
N SER A 126 5.30 20.66 -8.70
CA SER A 126 5.78 19.48 -7.96
C SER A 126 5.15 19.48 -6.56
N PRO A 127 4.65 18.34 -6.07
CA PRO A 127 4.18 18.22 -4.69
C PRO A 127 5.21 18.84 -3.75
N THR A 128 4.79 19.60 -2.74
CA THR A 128 5.72 20.24 -1.80
C THR A 128 5.60 19.67 -0.39
N ILE A 129 4.56 18.87 -0.13
CA ILE A 129 4.23 18.39 1.21
C ILE A 129 4.13 16.88 1.18
N ILE A 130 4.89 16.24 2.07
CA ILE A 130 4.79 14.82 2.40
C ILE A 130 3.94 14.71 3.65
N ALA A 131 2.75 14.12 3.50
CA ALA A 131 1.84 13.85 4.61
C ALA A 131 2.35 12.68 5.47
N ALA A 132 2.94 11.67 4.83
CA ALA A 132 3.57 10.53 5.48
C ALA A 132 4.60 9.87 4.55
N SER A 133 5.61 9.25 5.15
CA SER A 133 6.60 8.47 4.43
C SER A 133 7.08 7.28 5.25
N ASP A 134 7.33 6.16 4.61
CA ASP A 134 8.02 5.03 5.24
C ASP A 134 8.83 4.24 4.20
N GLN A 135 9.81 3.48 4.66
CA GLN A 135 10.62 2.63 3.81
C GLN A 135 9.80 1.45 3.29
N LEU A 136 9.94 1.10 2.01
CA LEU A 136 9.22 -0.04 1.41
C LEU A 136 9.76 -1.41 1.84
N ARG A 137 10.98 -1.43 2.37
CA ARG A 137 11.67 -2.65 2.82
C ARG A 137 10.95 -3.27 4.00
N GLY A 138 10.77 -4.59 3.97
CA GLY A 138 10.18 -5.34 5.08
C GLY A 138 8.67 -5.22 5.22
N TYR A 139 8.02 -4.38 4.42
CA TYR A 139 6.57 -4.27 4.37
C TYR A 139 5.99 -5.20 3.28
N THR A 140 4.94 -5.92 3.66
CA THR A 140 4.01 -6.59 2.73
C THR A 140 3.10 -5.56 2.04
N GLN A 141 2.50 -5.93 0.91
CA GLN A 141 1.53 -5.08 0.22
C GLN A 141 0.37 -4.66 1.15
N THR A 142 -0.15 -5.60 1.96
CA THR A 142 -1.23 -5.32 2.93
C THR A 142 -0.82 -4.26 3.95
N GLN A 143 0.38 -4.38 4.53
CA GLN A 143 0.86 -3.40 5.52
C GLN A 143 1.10 -2.01 4.89
N LEU A 144 1.49 -1.94 3.62
CA LEU A 144 1.61 -0.66 2.90
C LEU A 144 0.24 -0.02 2.64
N ILE A 145 -0.79 -0.82 2.33
CA ILE A 145 -2.17 -0.35 2.20
C ILE A 145 -2.65 0.21 3.54
N GLU A 146 -2.47 -0.54 4.63
CA GLU A 146 -2.80 -0.10 5.98
C GLU A 146 -2.06 1.20 6.36
N PHE A 147 -0.78 1.31 5.99
CA PHE A 147 0.00 2.53 6.18
C PHE A 147 -0.64 3.73 5.44
N VAL A 148 -1.04 3.58 4.17
CA VAL A 148 -1.70 4.66 3.43
C VAL A 148 -3.01 5.04 4.12
N MET A 149 -3.85 4.06 4.44
CA MET A 149 -5.17 4.28 5.05
C MET A 149 -5.07 4.99 6.40
N LYS A 150 -4.10 4.58 7.25
CA LYS A 150 -3.85 5.21 8.55
C LYS A 150 -3.44 6.68 8.45
N ASN A 151 -2.79 7.07 7.35
CA ASN A 151 -2.25 8.42 7.18
C ASN A 151 -3.15 9.37 6.39
N ILE A 152 -4.29 8.88 5.88
CA ILE A 152 -5.38 9.74 5.40
C ILE A 152 -6.24 10.10 6.61
N LYS A 153 -5.97 11.26 7.21
CA LYS A 153 -6.72 11.75 8.37
C LYS A 153 -8.09 12.29 7.92
N GLU A 154 -9.14 11.99 8.66
CA GLU A 154 -10.45 12.60 8.42
C GLU A 154 -10.39 14.11 8.72
N SER A 155 -10.97 14.91 7.83
CA SER A 155 -11.12 16.37 7.96
C SER A 155 -12.43 16.76 8.62
#